data_AF-B8A2E5-F1
#
_entry.id   AF-B8A2E5-F1
#
_cell.length_a   1.000
_cell.length_b   1.000
_cell.length_c   1.000
_cell.angle_alpha   90.00
_cell.angle_beta   90.00
_cell.angle_gamma   90.00
#
_symmetry.space_group_name_H-M   'P 1'
#
loop_
_entity.id
_entity.type
_entity.pdbx_description
1 polymer ?
#
loop_
_entity_poly.entity_id
_entity_poly.type
_entity_poly.pdbx_seq_one_letter_code
_entity_poly.pdbx_strand_id
1 'polypeptide(L)'
;MAYGGGGFAISRPLAEALAQMQDGCLRRYPALYDSDDRIQACMAELGVPLTKHLGFHQYDMYGDLLCLLASHPVAPIVTLHHLDVVKPLFPDARSCPSVVRRLFDGPVKLDTAGLMQQSICYDSTNRWTVSVAWGFTVLVVRGIMSPREMEMLARTFLNWYRRADYTTYAFNTRPLARSPCQKPAVYYLSSARHEALRGGETTVTRYERWRHPNETRPACRWDITDPDAHLDHIIVLKKPDPGLWERSPRRNCCRVVSSPKDGKSWEKTMTIDVGICREGEFSQVAGALAFIRDR
;
A
#
# COMPACT_ATOMS: atom_id res chain seq x y z
N MET A 1 -15.86 -3.91 12.88
CA MET A 1 -15.25 -2.66 13.32
C MET A 1 -13.75 -2.88 13.29
N ALA A 2 -12.96 -1.81 13.25
CA ALA A 2 -11.58 -1.91 13.68
C ALA A 2 -11.59 -1.63 15.19
N TYR A 3 -11.62 -2.71 15.98
CA TYR A 3 -11.79 -2.69 17.44
C TYR A 3 -10.61 -1.95 18.13
N GLY A 4 -10.52 -1.83 19.46
CA GLY A 4 -9.28 -1.44 20.14
C GLY A 4 -8.53 -0.18 19.64
N GLY A 5 -9.20 0.78 18.98
CA GLY A 5 -8.58 2.03 18.49
C GLY A 5 -8.50 2.22 16.96
N GLY A 6 -8.82 1.21 16.15
CA GLY A 6 -8.87 1.37 14.69
C GLY A 6 -10.10 2.15 14.20
N GLY A 7 -11.11 2.33 15.05
CA GLY A 7 -12.29 3.14 14.80
C GLY A 7 -13.40 2.44 14.02
N PHE A 8 -14.55 3.07 14.03
CA PHE A 8 -15.75 2.63 13.31
C PHE A 8 -16.60 3.85 12.92
N ALA A 9 -17.55 3.62 12.01
CA ALA A 9 -18.50 4.63 11.58
C ALA A 9 -19.93 4.11 11.74
N ILE A 10 -20.83 4.99 12.16
CA ILE A 10 -22.27 4.76 12.24
C ILE A 10 -23.01 5.93 11.60
N SER A 11 -24.19 5.67 11.06
CA SER A 11 -25.06 6.73 10.55
C SER A 11 -25.66 7.53 11.70
N ARG A 12 -26.05 8.78 11.42
CA ARG A 12 -26.75 9.64 12.39
C ARG A 12 -28.00 8.97 12.97
N PRO A 13 -28.91 8.35 12.18
CA PRO A 13 -30.07 7.67 12.75
C PRO A 13 -29.72 6.49 13.67
N LEU A 14 -28.65 5.74 13.35
CA LEU A 14 -28.19 4.66 14.23
C LEU A 14 -27.64 5.20 15.55
N ALA A 15 -26.90 6.31 15.50
CA ALA A 15 -26.42 6.98 16.71
C ALA A 15 -27.57 7.45 17.61
N GLU A 16 -28.63 8.01 17.02
CA GLU A 16 -29.85 8.42 17.75
C GLU A 16 -30.56 7.21 18.40
N ALA A 17 -30.66 6.09 17.70
CA ALA A 17 -31.27 4.87 18.23
C ALA A 17 -30.43 4.25 19.37
N LEU A 18 -29.10 4.19 19.21
CA LEU A 18 -28.19 3.70 20.25
C LEU A 18 -28.28 4.56 21.52
N ALA A 19 -28.32 5.89 21.38
CA ALA A 19 -28.36 6.80 22.53
C ALA A 19 -29.56 6.55 23.46
N GLN A 20 -30.69 6.06 22.93
CA GLN A 20 -31.88 5.76 23.73
C GLN A 20 -31.77 4.47 24.55
N MET A 21 -30.86 3.56 24.18
CA MET A 21 -30.85 2.20 24.72
C MET A 21 -29.47 1.73 25.23
N GLN A 22 -28.39 2.45 24.93
CA GLN A 22 -27.01 2.03 25.22
C GLN A 22 -26.81 1.71 26.71
N ASP A 23 -27.31 2.53 27.64
CA ASP A 23 -27.07 2.33 29.08
C ASP A 23 -27.73 1.05 29.61
N GLY A 24 -28.87 0.67 29.02
CA GLY A 24 -29.52 -0.61 29.29
C GLY A 24 -28.74 -1.76 28.66
N CYS A 25 -28.32 -1.61 27.42
CA CYS A 25 -27.55 -2.60 26.68
C CYS A 25 -26.20 -2.90 27.34
N LEU A 26 -25.43 -1.88 27.73
CA LEU A 26 -24.14 -2.03 28.40
C LEU A 26 -24.26 -2.81 29.72
N ARG A 27 -25.39 -2.70 30.43
CA ARG A 27 -25.69 -3.50 31.62
C ARG A 27 -26.03 -4.95 31.32
N ARG A 28 -26.58 -5.25 30.14
CA ARG A 28 -26.88 -6.62 29.69
C ARG A 28 -25.65 -7.38 29.21
N TYR A 29 -24.62 -6.67 28.76
CA TYR A 29 -23.37 -7.27 28.25
C TYR A 29 -22.12 -6.94 29.09
N PRO A 30 -22.12 -7.18 30.42
CA PRO A 30 -20.97 -6.84 31.26
C PRO A 30 -19.76 -7.75 30.98
N ALA A 31 -19.99 -8.94 30.43
CA ALA A 31 -18.95 -9.93 30.15
C ALA A 31 -18.17 -9.66 28.85
N LEU A 32 -18.66 -8.76 27.98
CA LEU A 32 -17.94 -8.41 26.76
C LEU A 32 -16.72 -7.55 27.08
N TYR A 33 -15.65 -7.84 26.35
CA TYR A 33 -14.28 -7.47 26.71
C TYR A 33 -14.04 -5.96 26.72
N ASP A 34 -14.45 -5.26 25.65
CA ASP A 34 -14.17 -3.84 25.45
C ASP A 34 -15.41 -3.05 25.03
N SER A 35 -15.24 -1.73 24.85
CA SER A 35 -16.28 -0.82 24.40
C SER A 35 -16.83 -1.20 23.02
N ASP A 36 -15.99 -1.73 22.16
CA ASP A 36 -16.30 -1.93 20.75
C ASP A 36 -17.15 -3.19 20.58
N ASP A 37 -16.82 -4.27 21.28
CA ASP A 37 -17.63 -5.48 21.37
C ASP A 37 -19.02 -5.18 21.95
N ARG A 38 -19.07 -4.34 23.00
CA ARG A 38 -20.33 -3.90 23.60
C ARG A 38 -21.19 -3.06 22.66
N ILE A 39 -20.61 -2.08 21.97
CA ILE A 39 -21.35 -1.27 20.99
C ILE A 39 -21.85 -2.16 19.85
N GLN A 40 -21.07 -3.15 19.40
CA GLN A 40 -21.53 -4.12 18.41
C GLN A 40 -22.77 -4.89 18.90
N ALA A 41 -22.75 -5.36 20.15
CA ALA A 41 -23.86 -6.08 20.74
C ALA A 41 -25.11 -5.19 20.83
N CYS A 42 -24.96 -3.92 21.19
CA CYS A 42 -26.07 -2.96 21.18
C CYS A 42 -26.64 -2.72 19.78
N MET A 43 -25.79 -2.63 18.76
CA MET A 43 -26.26 -2.55 17.38
C MET A 43 -27.01 -3.82 16.95
N ALA A 44 -26.57 -5.00 17.43
CA ALA A 44 -27.23 -6.26 17.16
C ALA A 44 -28.61 -6.36 17.83
N GLU A 45 -28.80 -5.79 19.02
CA GLU A 45 -30.13 -5.67 19.64
C GLU A 45 -31.10 -4.80 18.81
N LEU A 46 -30.57 -3.77 18.15
CA LEU A 46 -31.33 -2.94 17.20
C LEU A 46 -31.54 -3.62 15.84
N GLY A 47 -31.02 -4.84 15.65
CA GLY A 47 -31.10 -5.56 14.37
C GLY A 47 -30.18 -5.01 13.27
N VAL A 48 -29.19 -4.20 13.61
CA VAL A 48 -28.25 -3.59 12.64
C VAL A 48 -26.96 -4.40 12.58
N PRO A 49 -26.63 -5.03 11.43
CA PRO A 49 -25.44 -5.85 11.32
C PRO A 49 -24.17 -5.00 11.17
N LEU A 50 -23.03 -5.62 11.47
CA LEU A 50 -21.72 -5.03 11.22
C LEU A 50 -21.31 -5.20 9.76
N THR A 51 -20.98 -4.10 9.08
CA THR A 51 -20.28 -4.11 7.78
C THR A 51 -18.77 -3.98 7.98
N LYS A 52 -17.98 -4.92 7.43
CA LYS A 52 -16.52 -4.84 7.42
C LYS A 52 -16.05 -4.02 6.22
N HIS A 53 -15.26 -2.98 6.47
CA HIS A 53 -14.67 -2.15 5.41
C HIS A 53 -13.15 -2.19 5.51
N LEU A 54 -12.47 -2.49 4.40
CA LEU A 54 -11.02 -2.76 4.38
C LEU A 54 -10.16 -1.52 4.71
N GLY A 55 -10.72 -0.32 4.58
CA GLY A 55 -10.05 0.94 4.90
C GLY A 55 -9.96 1.28 6.40
N PHE A 56 -10.69 0.57 7.26
CA PHE A 56 -10.55 0.68 8.72
C PHE A 56 -9.59 -0.39 9.20
N HIS A 57 -8.47 0.03 9.77
CA HIS A 57 -7.36 -0.88 10.01
C HIS A 57 -7.21 -1.24 11.47
N GLN A 58 -7.44 -2.51 11.79
CA GLN A 58 -7.09 -3.07 13.10
C GLN A 58 -5.65 -3.56 13.14
N TYR A 59 -4.69 -2.64 13.11
CA TYR A 59 -3.28 -2.98 12.99
C TYR A 59 -2.57 -2.93 14.34
N ASP A 60 -2.79 -3.98 15.12
CA ASP A 60 -2.05 -4.27 16.35
C ASP A 60 -0.68 -4.88 15.99
N MET A 61 0.17 -4.04 15.42
CA MET A 61 1.40 -4.45 14.71
C MET A 61 2.59 -3.60 15.15
N TYR A 62 3.77 -4.21 15.14
CA TYR A 62 5.03 -3.54 15.44
C TYR A 62 5.96 -3.53 14.23
N GLY A 63 6.91 -2.60 14.21
CA GLY A 63 8.00 -2.61 13.24
C GLY A 63 7.67 -1.87 11.95
N ASP A 64 8.00 -2.46 10.81
CA ASP A 64 7.98 -1.78 9.50
C ASP A 64 6.70 -2.08 8.71
N LEU A 65 5.87 -1.06 8.53
CA LEU A 65 4.60 -1.15 7.80
C LEU A 65 4.75 -1.03 6.27
N LEU A 66 5.96 -1.01 5.73
CA LEU A 66 6.23 -0.84 4.30
C LEU A 66 5.36 -1.73 3.43
N CYS A 67 5.42 -3.06 3.60
CA CYS A 67 4.69 -3.99 2.75
C CYS A 67 3.19 -4.04 3.06
N LEU A 68 2.76 -3.61 4.25
CA LEU A 68 1.35 -3.50 4.61
C LEU A 68 0.68 -2.38 3.81
N LEU A 69 1.31 -1.20 3.78
CA LEU A 69 0.79 -0.05 3.05
C LEU A 69 1.09 -0.11 1.55
N ALA A 70 2.22 -0.70 1.14
CA ALA A 70 2.56 -0.82 -0.27
C ALA A 70 1.69 -1.84 -1.03
N SER A 71 1.09 -2.79 -0.32
CA SER A 71 0.13 -3.77 -0.83
C SER A 71 -1.27 -3.51 -0.25
N HIS A 72 -1.60 -2.25 0.05
CA HIS A 72 -2.91 -1.89 0.59
C HIS A 72 -4.04 -2.39 -0.34
N PRO A 73 -5.13 -2.97 0.21
CA PRO A 73 -6.25 -3.45 -0.59
C PRO A 73 -6.91 -2.32 -1.41
N VAL A 74 -7.75 -2.69 -2.38
CA VAL A 74 -8.50 -1.72 -3.21
C VAL A 74 -9.65 -1.12 -2.39
N ALA A 75 -9.30 -0.17 -1.52
CA ALA A 75 -10.19 0.59 -0.64
C ALA A 75 -9.48 1.89 -0.23
N PRO A 76 -10.19 2.96 0.17
CA PRO A 76 -9.55 4.14 0.75
C PRO A 76 -8.88 3.79 2.07
N ILE A 77 -7.76 4.42 2.39
CA ILE A 77 -7.24 4.43 3.78
C ILE A 77 -8.11 5.38 4.58
N VAL A 78 -8.78 4.87 5.61
CA VAL A 78 -9.65 5.66 6.48
C VAL A 78 -8.98 5.89 7.82
N THR A 79 -8.50 4.83 8.46
CA THR A 79 -7.86 4.91 9.78
C THR A 79 -6.59 4.09 9.85
N LEU A 80 -5.62 4.53 10.64
CA LEU A 80 -4.45 3.78 11.05
C LEU A 80 -4.19 4.17 12.51
N HIS A 81 -4.01 3.18 13.38
CA HIS A 81 -3.69 3.41 14.79
C HIS A 81 -2.31 2.82 15.14
N HIS A 82 -1.88 3.00 16.39
CA HIS A 82 -0.57 2.54 16.89
C HIS A 82 0.66 3.09 16.15
N LEU A 83 0.59 4.35 15.69
CA LEU A 83 1.71 5.03 15.03
C LEU A 83 2.92 5.30 15.98
N ASP A 84 2.74 5.08 17.29
CA ASP A 84 3.73 5.23 18.34
C ASP A 84 4.67 4.01 18.51
N VAL A 85 4.28 2.84 18.01
CA VAL A 85 5.05 1.58 18.15
C VAL A 85 5.60 1.03 16.83
N VAL A 86 5.38 1.77 15.74
CA VAL A 86 5.85 1.42 14.39
C VAL A 86 7.00 2.33 13.95
N LYS A 87 7.76 1.87 12.96
CA LYS A 87 8.83 2.65 12.36
C LYS A 87 8.25 3.73 11.42
N PRO A 88 8.88 4.91 11.32
CA PRO A 88 8.54 5.89 10.30
C PRO A 88 8.61 5.27 8.89
N LEU A 89 7.59 5.54 8.06
CA LEU A 89 7.51 4.99 6.70
C LEU A 89 8.66 5.44 5.79
N PHE A 90 9.04 6.71 5.90
CA PHE A 90 10.18 7.25 5.18
C PHE A 90 11.45 7.03 6.02
N PRO A 91 12.49 6.40 5.46
CA PRO A 91 13.66 6.01 6.24
C PRO A 91 14.54 7.19 6.68
N ASP A 92 14.40 8.35 6.03
CA ASP A 92 15.01 9.63 6.41
C ASP A 92 14.16 10.42 7.43
N ALA A 93 12.95 9.95 7.76
CA ALA A 93 12.08 10.65 8.70
C ALA A 93 12.46 10.38 10.15
N ARG A 94 12.46 11.44 10.95
CA ARG A 94 12.80 11.38 12.38
C ARG A 94 11.71 10.75 13.25
N SER A 95 10.45 10.76 12.80
CA SER A 95 9.30 10.31 13.61
C SER A 95 8.05 10.07 12.75
N CYS A 96 7.12 9.24 13.24
CA CYS A 96 5.83 9.02 12.59
C CYS A 96 5.01 10.31 12.41
N PRO A 97 4.92 11.24 13.39
CA PRO A 97 4.26 12.54 13.17
C PRO A 97 4.86 13.36 12.03
N SER A 98 6.18 13.31 11.81
CA SER A 98 6.82 13.99 10.68
C SER A 98 6.47 13.35 9.33
N VAL A 99 6.32 12.02 9.30
CA VAL A 99 5.83 11.28 8.12
C VAL A 99 4.40 11.69 7.79
N VAL A 100 3.51 11.73 8.78
CA VAL A 100 2.12 12.15 8.59
C VAL A 100 2.06 13.55 7.99
N ARG A 101 2.78 14.53 8.57
CA ARG A 101 2.84 15.89 7.98
C ARG A 101 3.33 15.89 6.54
N ARG A 102 4.41 15.17 6.23
CA ARG A 102 4.93 15.04 4.85
C ARG A 102 3.90 14.48 3.86
N LEU A 103 3.12 13.47 4.26
CA LEU A 103 2.05 12.91 3.43
C LEU A 103 0.92 13.93 3.21
N PHE A 104 0.48 14.61 4.29
CA PHE A 104 -0.58 15.61 4.24
C PHE A 104 -0.17 16.88 3.46
N ASP A 105 1.10 17.27 3.51
CA ASP A 105 1.60 18.44 2.80
C ASP A 105 1.95 18.19 1.32
N GLY A 106 2.09 16.91 0.94
CA GLY A 106 2.40 16.50 -0.43
C GLY A 106 1.24 15.73 -1.07
N PRO A 107 1.34 14.39 -1.20
CA PRO A 107 0.44 13.58 -2.01
C PRO A 107 -1.05 13.71 -1.64
N VAL A 108 -1.38 13.87 -0.35
CA VAL A 108 -2.78 14.02 0.08
C VAL A 108 -3.44 15.28 -0.50
N LYS A 109 -2.71 16.40 -0.57
CA LYS A 109 -3.22 17.65 -1.17
C LYS A 109 -3.46 17.53 -2.68
N LEU A 110 -2.75 16.62 -3.35
CA LEU A 110 -2.81 16.46 -4.80
C LEU A 110 -3.87 15.45 -5.24
N ASP A 111 -3.96 14.33 -4.53
CA ASP A 111 -4.94 13.27 -4.79
C ASP A 111 -5.09 12.35 -3.57
N THR A 112 -5.97 12.76 -2.64
CA THR A 112 -6.24 11.97 -1.44
C THR A 112 -6.81 10.59 -1.74
N ALA A 113 -7.51 10.41 -2.86
CA ALA A 113 -8.15 9.15 -3.20
C ALA A 113 -7.12 8.11 -3.67
N GLY A 114 -6.03 8.56 -4.31
CA GLY A 114 -4.95 7.69 -4.76
C GLY A 114 -3.95 7.27 -3.68
N LEU A 115 -4.00 7.83 -2.47
CA LEU A 115 -2.99 7.59 -1.44
C LEU A 115 -2.86 6.09 -1.08
N MET A 116 -1.62 5.58 -1.12
CA MET A 116 -1.23 4.18 -0.91
C MET A 116 -1.86 3.16 -1.88
N GLN A 117 -2.58 3.60 -2.91
CA GLN A 117 -3.20 2.66 -3.84
C GLN A 117 -2.15 1.92 -4.67
N GLN A 118 -2.20 0.61 -4.59
CA GLN A 118 -1.24 -0.27 -5.26
C GLN A 118 -1.62 -0.43 -6.74
N SER A 119 -0.76 -0.05 -7.68
CA SER A 119 -0.87 -0.34 -9.12
C SER A 119 0.30 -1.21 -9.59
N ILE A 120 0.04 -2.25 -10.39
CA ILE A 120 1.04 -3.27 -10.78
C ILE A 120 1.21 -3.31 -12.29
N CYS A 121 2.47 -3.27 -12.72
CA CYS A 121 2.88 -3.32 -14.12
C CYS A 121 4.19 -4.09 -14.27
N TYR A 122 4.56 -4.36 -15.53
CA TYR A 122 5.75 -5.11 -15.86
C TYR A 122 6.64 -4.31 -16.78
N ASP A 123 7.92 -4.25 -16.46
CA ASP A 123 8.95 -3.87 -17.42
C ASP A 123 9.41 -5.14 -18.13
N SER A 124 8.86 -5.36 -19.33
CA SER A 124 9.20 -6.53 -20.13
C SER A 124 10.65 -6.51 -20.62
N THR A 125 11.27 -5.31 -20.76
CA THR A 125 12.64 -5.18 -21.26
C THR A 125 13.64 -5.66 -20.21
N ASN A 126 13.50 -5.19 -18.98
CA ASN A 126 14.40 -5.58 -17.89
C ASN A 126 13.91 -6.82 -17.11
N ARG A 127 12.74 -7.37 -17.46
CA ARG A 127 12.05 -8.45 -16.75
C ARG A 127 11.84 -8.09 -15.28
N TRP A 128 11.22 -6.95 -15.01
CA TRP A 128 10.88 -6.53 -13.66
C TRP A 128 9.37 -6.48 -13.44
N THR A 129 8.96 -6.78 -12.21
CA THR A 129 7.63 -6.45 -11.72
C THR A 129 7.71 -5.15 -10.93
N VAL A 130 6.84 -4.20 -11.27
CA VAL A 130 6.77 -2.89 -10.64
C VAL A 130 5.44 -2.77 -9.90
N SER A 131 5.50 -2.40 -8.63
CA SER A 131 4.32 -2.13 -7.79
C SER A 131 4.42 -0.71 -7.24
N VAL A 132 3.56 0.16 -7.73
CA VAL A 132 3.43 1.54 -7.30
C VAL A 132 2.42 1.60 -6.16
N ALA A 133 2.79 2.06 -4.98
CA ALA A 133 1.87 2.49 -3.94
C ALA A 133 1.87 4.02 -3.93
N TRP A 134 0.90 4.61 -4.61
CA TRP A 134 0.96 6.01 -5.01
C TRP A 134 1.04 6.96 -3.80
N GLY A 135 1.92 7.95 -3.87
CA GLY A 135 2.16 8.91 -2.78
C GLY A 135 3.04 8.38 -1.65
N PHE A 136 3.62 7.17 -1.79
CA PHE A 136 4.46 6.58 -0.75
C PHE A 136 5.72 5.90 -1.29
N THR A 137 5.55 4.81 -2.05
CA THR A 137 6.68 3.99 -2.48
C THR A 137 6.43 3.31 -3.82
N VAL A 138 7.51 2.97 -4.51
CA VAL A 138 7.48 2.05 -5.65
C VAL A 138 8.44 0.90 -5.35
N LEU A 139 7.95 -0.33 -5.49
CA LEU A 139 8.73 -1.55 -5.37
C LEU A 139 9.06 -2.08 -6.76
N VAL A 140 10.34 -2.40 -7.00
CA VAL A 140 10.80 -3.04 -8.24
C VAL A 140 11.42 -4.39 -7.88
N VAL A 141 10.82 -5.46 -8.38
CA VAL A 141 11.22 -6.85 -8.13
C VAL A 141 11.82 -7.43 -9.40
N ARG A 142 12.93 -8.17 -9.29
CA ARG A 142 13.48 -8.94 -10.41
C ARG A 142 12.56 -10.10 -10.76
N GLY A 143 12.33 -10.29 -12.05
CA GLY A 143 11.45 -11.32 -12.59
C GLY A 143 9.97 -10.92 -12.59
N ILE A 144 9.14 -11.83 -13.09
CA ILE A 144 7.70 -11.63 -13.22
C ILE A 144 6.97 -12.28 -12.04
N MET A 145 6.38 -11.46 -11.18
CA MET A 145 5.57 -11.86 -10.03
C MET A 145 4.10 -11.60 -10.32
N SER A 146 3.23 -12.56 -10.02
CA SER A 146 1.80 -12.41 -10.34
C SER A 146 1.14 -11.30 -9.53
N PRO A 147 0.07 -10.66 -10.02
CA PRO A 147 -0.64 -9.64 -9.24
C PRO A 147 -1.16 -10.19 -7.91
N ARG A 148 -1.63 -11.45 -7.90
CA ARG A 148 -2.09 -12.16 -6.69
C ARG A 148 -0.98 -12.29 -5.64
N GLU A 149 0.26 -12.49 -6.08
CA GLU A 149 1.39 -12.57 -5.17
C GLU A 149 1.85 -11.19 -4.68
N MET A 150 1.79 -10.17 -5.55
CA MET A 150 2.10 -8.78 -5.19
C MET A 150 1.06 -8.14 -4.25
N GLU A 151 -0.21 -8.55 -4.34
CA GLU A 151 -1.27 -8.19 -3.39
C GLU A 151 -1.06 -8.81 -2.01
N MET A 152 -0.39 -9.97 -1.94
CA MET A 152 -0.08 -10.59 -0.66
C MET A 152 1.11 -9.88 -0.01
N LEU A 153 0.80 -9.13 1.04
CA LEU A 153 1.77 -8.37 1.82
C LEU A 153 2.85 -9.28 2.43
N ALA A 154 4.11 -8.88 2.23
CA ALA A 154 5.24 -9.55 2.84
C ALA A 154 5.41 -9.11 4.31
N ARG A 155 5.80 -10.04 5.20
CA ARG A 155 5.92 -9.77 6.64
C ARG A 155 7.15 -8.92 7.01
N THR A 156 7.10 -7.62 6.72
CA THR A 156 8.08 -6.60 7.19
C THR A 156 7.83 -6.14 8.64
N PHE A 157 6.69 -6.53 9.20
CA PHE A 157 6.21 -6.18 10.53
C PHE A 157 6.11 -7.42 11.42
N LEU A 158 5.81 -7.18 12.70
CA LEU A 158 5.52 -8.21 13.70
C LEU A 158 4.06 -8.08 14.16
N ASN A 159 3.46 -9.19 14.57
CA ASN A 159 2.15 -9.18 15.23
C ASN A 159 2.20 -8.54 16.62
N TRP A 160 1.04 -8.37 17.26
CA TRP A 160 0.92 -7.75 18.58
C TRP A 160 1.74 -8.45 19.66
N TYR A 161 1.99 -9.75 19.51
CA TYR A 161 2.84 -10.55 20.39
C TYR A 161 4.34 -10.45 20.04
N ARG A 162 4.71 -9.52 19.17
CA ARG A 162 6.08 -9.27 18.68
C ARG A 162 6.70 -10.49 17.99
N ARG A 163 5.88 -11.30 17.31
CA ARG A 163 6.34 -12.46 16.52
C ARG A 163 6.23 -12.19 15.03
N ALA A 164 7.19 -12.75 14.28
CA ALA A 164 7.23 -12.70 12.82
C ALA A 164 6.50 -13.88 12.16
N ASP A 165 5.59 -14.56 12.86
CA ASP A 165 4.77 -15.63 12.29
C ASP A 165 3.60 -15.07 11.46
N TYR A 166 2.83 -15.95 10.83
CA TYR A 166 1.68 -15.58 9.98
C TYR A 166 0.34 -15.63 10.73
N THR A 167 0.37 -16.01 12.01
CA THR A 167 -0.84 -16.16 12.82
C THR A 167 -1.20 -14.81 13.43
N THR A 168 -2.43 -14.68 13.95
CA THR A 168 -2.93 -13.49 14.66
C THR A 168 -3.16 -12.22 13.84
N TYR A 169 -3.05 -12.28 12.51
CA TYR A 169 -3.50 -11.20 11.62
C TYR A 169 -4.93 -11.43 11.13
N ALA A 170 -5.64 -10.34 10.86
CA ALA A 170 -6.95 -10.36 10.19
C ALA A 170 -6.86 -10.52 8.66
N PHE A 171 -5.65 -10.72 8.12
CA PHE A 171 -5.35 -10.76 6.69
C PHE A 171 -4.23 -11.76 6.37
N ASN A 172 -4.17 -12.18 5.12
CA ASN A 172 -3.16 -13.13 4.64
C ASN A 172 -1.82 -12.43 4.43
N THR A 173 -0.73 -13.11 4.79
CA THR A 173 0.64 -12.60 4.65
C THR A 173 1.52 -13.63 3.96
N ARG A 174 2.59 -13.17 3.29
CA ARG A 174 3.65 -14.05 2.77
C ARG A 174 4.96 -13.85 3.54
N PRO A 175 5.82 -14.88 3.64
CA PRO A 175 7.18 -14.70 4.16
C PRO A 175 7.95 -13.65 3.36
N LEU A 176 8.92 -13.00 4.01
CA LEU A 176 9.93 -12.23 3.30
C LEU A 176 10.75 -13.16 2.39
N ALA A 177 11.09 -12.65 1.20
CA ALA A 177 11.98 -13.31 0.28
C ALA A 177 13.30 -13.70 0.97
N ARG A 178 13.63 -14.99 0.95
CA ARG A 178 14.90 -15.49 1.49
C ARG A 178 16.05 -15.32 0.51
N SER A 179 15.75 -15.44 -0.79
CA SER A 179 16.73 -15.23 -1.84
C SER A 179 17.05 -13.74 -2.00
N PRO A 180 18.33 -13.32 -2.00
CA PRO A 180 18.72 -11.95 -2.29
C PRO A 180 18.16 -11.44 -3.63
N CYS A 181 18.01 -12.34 -4.61
CA CYS A 181 17.47 -12.01 -5.92
C CYS A 181 15.98 -11.61 -5.91
N GLN A 182 15.21 -12.13 -4.96
CA GLN A 182 13.78 -11.85 -4.82
C GLN A 182 13.52 -10.60 -3.96
N LYS A 183 14.55 -10.06 -3.27
CA LYS A 183 14.40 -8.86 -2.45
C LYS A 183 14.10 -7.64 -3.36
N PRO A 184 12.99 -6.91 -3.15
CA PRO A 184 12.68 -5.73 -3.96
C PRO A 184 13.72 -4.62 -3.76
N ALA A 185 13.95 -3.85 -4.82
CA ALA A 185 14.46 -2.49 -4.71
C ALA A 185 13.30 -1.57 -4.32
N VAL A 186 13.54 -0.67 -3.36
CA VAL A 186 12.50 0.20 -2.78
C VAL A 186 12.84 1.64 -3.09
N TYR A 187 11.87 2.36 -3.65
CA TYR A 187 11.98 3.78 -3.98
C TYR A 187 10.93 4.54 -3.19
N TYR A 188 11.34 5.58 -2.46
CA TYR A 188 10.44 6.37 -1.61
C TYR A 188 10.13 7.71 -2.25
N LEU A 189 8.91 8.20 -2.03
CA LEU A 189 8.48 9.51 -2.54
C LEU A 189 9.46 10.61 -2.11
N SER A 190 10.11 11.28 -3.05
CA SER A 190 10.99 12.44 -2.79
C SER A 190 10.28 13.77 -3.06
N SER A 191 9.45 13.85 -4.10
CA SER A 191 8.65 15.04 -4.40
C SER A 191 7.32 14.71 -5.07
N ALA A 192 6.35 15.61 -4.91
CA ALA A 192 5.02 15.51 -5.49
C ALA A 192 4.56 16.91 -5.90
N ARG A 193 4.08 17.06 -7.14
CA ARG A 193 3.61 18.34 -7.68
C ARG A 193 2.52 18.16 -8.72
N HIS A 194 1.74 19.21 -8.97
CA HIS A 194 0.89 19.29 -10.16
C HIS A 194 1.70 19.78 -11.36
N GLU A 195 1.34 19.28 -12.54
CA GLU A 195 1.82 19.77 -13.84
C GLU A 195 0.70 19.70 -14.88
N ALA A 196 0.60 20.74 -15.71
CA ALA A 196 -0.30 20.75 -16.86
C ALA A 196 0.41 20.05 -18.04
N LEU A 197 0.04 18.79 -18.28
CA LEU A 197 0.52 18.03 -19.44
C LEU A 197 -0.53 18.05 -20.55
N ARG A 198 -0.19 17.56 -21.76
CA ARG A 198 -1.10 17.57 -22.94
C ARG A 198 -2.48 16.92 -22.69
N GLY A 199 -2.63 16.13 -21.62
CA GLY A 199 -3.87 15.46 -21.23
C GLY A 199 -4.64 16.12 -20.08
N GLY A 200 -4.27 17.33 -19.66
CA GLY A 200 -4.85 18.05 -18.52
C GLY A 200 -4.00 17.98 -17.26
N GLU A 201 -4.58 18.38 -16.14
CA GLU A 201 -3.90 18.36 -14.84
C GLU A 201 -3.45 16.94 -14.49
N THR A 202 -2.16 16.82 -14.19
CA THR A 202 -1.52 15.55 -13.86
C THR A 202 -0.68 15.75 -12.61
N THR A 203 -0.78 14.81 -11.67
CA THR A 203 0.18 14.71 -10.57
C THR A 203 1.45 14.05 -11.08
N VAL A 204 2.58 14.66 -10.78
CA VAL A 204 3.91 14.14 -11.07
C VAL A 204 4.59 13.87 -9.73
N THR A 205 4.80 12.59 -9.45
CA THR A 205 5.46 12.13 -8.22
C THR A 205 6.79 11.49 -8.56
N ARG A 206 7.85 11.91 -7.86
CA ARG A 206 9.20 11.37 -8.00
C ARG A 206 9.52 10.49 -6.81
N TYR A 207 10.06 9.31 -7.08
CA TYR A 207 10.50 8.35 -6.08
C TYR A 207 11.99 8.10 -6.26
N GLU A 208 12.72 8.14 -5.16
CA GLU A 208 14.16 7.99 -5.15
C GLU A 208 14.56 6.74 -4.39
N ARG A 209 15.60 6.09 -4.90
CA ARG A 209 16.17 4.92 -4.24
C ARG A 209 16.70 5.31 -2.87
N TRP A 210 16.31 4.56 -1.85
CA TRP A 210 16.94 4.64 -0.55
C TRP A 210 17.71 3.35 -0.27
N ARG A 211 18.95 3.50 0.22
CA ARG A 211 19.70 2.43 0.85
C ARG A 211 20.31 2.95 2.13
N HIS A 212 20.34 2.09 3.13
CA HIS A 212 21.18 2.37 4.27
C HIS A 212 22.65 2.41 3.80
N PRO A 213 23.47 3.40 4.21
CA PRO A 213 24.86 3.53 3.74
C PRO A 213 25.69 2.26 3.94
N ASN A 214 25.37 1.50 4.99
CA ASN A 214 26.05 0.26 5.34
C ASN A 214 25.32 -1.02 4.84
N GLU A 215 24.24 -0.89 4.06
CA GLU A 215 23.54 -2.07 3.53
C GLU A 215 24.33 -2.69 2.38
N THR A 216 24.98 -3.82 2.66
CA THR A 216 25.55 -4.69 1.64
C THR A 216 24.50 -5.72 1.22
N ARG A 217 24.03 -5.64 -0.02
CA ARG A 217 23.14 -6.68 -0.57
C ARG A 217 23.99 -7.81 -1.15
N PRO A 218 23.72 -9.08 -0.80
CA PRO A 218 24.41 -10.21 -1.41
C PRO A 218 24.20 -10.20 -2.93
N ALA A 219 25.22 -10.63 -3.68
CA ALA A 219 25.12 -10.72 -5.13
C ALA A 219 23.97 -11.65 -5.54
N CYS A 220 23.12 -11.17 -6.45
CA CYS A 220 22.11 -11.99 -7.08
C CYS A 220 22.73 -12.76 -8.26
N ARG A 221 22.50 -14.07 -8.33
CA ARG A 221 23.02 -14.96 -9.40
C ARG A 221 22.06 -15.09 -10.59
N TRP A 222 20.88 -14.49 -10.52
CA TRP A 222 19.97 -14.51 -11.67
C TRP A 222 20.53 -13.63 -12.77
N ASP A 223 20.53 -14.17 -13.98
CA ASP A 223 20.74 -13.39 -15.21
C ASP A 223 19.49 -12.55 -15.45
N ILE A 224 19.28 -11.51 -14.64
CA ILE A 224 18.24 -10.48 -14.72
C ILE A 224 18.87 -9.17 -14.27
N THR A 225 18.70 -8.13 -15.09
CA THR A 225 19.21 -6.78 -14.83
C THR A 225 18.91 -6.35 -13.39
N ASP A 226 19.92 -5.83 -12.70
CA ASP A 226 19.75 -5.36 -11.33
C ASP A 226 19.05 -3.99 -11.29
N PRO A 227 17.82 -3.86 -10.76
CA PRO A 227 17.20 -2.55 -10.59
C PRO A 227 18.08 -1.61 -9.77
N ASP A 228 18.76 -2.14 -8.75
CA ASP A 228 19.60 -1.39 -7.83
C ASP A 228 20.85 -0.81 -8.52
N ALA A 229 21.32 -1.36 -9.65
CA ALA A 229 22.46 -0.82 -10.39
C ALA A 229 22.04 0.15 -11.51
N HIS A 230 20.82 0.00 -12.03
CA HIS A 230 20.37 0.61 -13.28
C HIS A 230 19.33 1.72 -13.12
N LEU A 231 18.65 1.79 -11.97
CA LEU A 231 17.52 2.68 -11.75
C LEU A 231 17.72 3.49 -10.48
N ASP A 232 17.82 4.82 -10.60
CA ASP A 232 18.00 5.73 -9.48
C ASP A 232 16.68 6.42 -9.09
N HIS A 233 15.83 6.69 -10.08
CA HIS A 233 14.61 7.46 -9.88
C HIS A 233 13.44 6.88 -10.67
N ILE A 234 12.24 7.01 -10.12
CA ILE A 234 10.99 6.65 -10.79
C ILE A 234 10.08 7.88 -10.80
N ILE A 235 9.55 8.21 -11.96
CA ILE A 235 8.54 9.24 -12.14
C ILE A 235 7.20 8.55 -12.38
N VAL A 236 6.21 8.82 -11.52
CA VAL A 236 4.84 8.35 -11.72
C VAL A 236 3.96 9.53 -12.10
N LEU A 237 3.37 9.42 -13.28
CA LEU A 237 2.35 10.32 -13.81
C LEU A 237 0.98 9.74 -13.47
N LYS A 238 0.13 10.53 -12.81
CA LYS A 238 -1.23 10.13 -12.47
C LYS A 238 -2.19 11.29 -12.57
N LYS A 239 -3.30 11.12 -13.29
CA LYS A 239 -4.42 12.08 -13.23
C LYS A 239 -5.14 11.95 -11.88
N PRO A 240 -5.40 13.06 -11.16
CA PRO A 240 -6.24 13.04 -9.97
C PRO A 240 -7.62 12.44 -10.27
N ASP A 241 -8.18 11.71 -9.32
CA ASP A 241 -9.48 11.05 -9.50
C ASP A 241 -10.30 11.10 -8.19
N PRO A 242 -10.92 12.25 -7.88
CA PRO A 242 -11.67 12.42 -6.64
C PRO A 242 -12.82 11.40 -6.47
N GLY A 243 -13.44 11.01 -7.59
CA GLY A 243 -14.53 10.03 -7.64
C GLY A 243 -14.05 8.57 -7.70
N LEU A 244 -12.78 8.27 -7.38
CA LEU A 244 -12.25 6.90 -7.40
C LEU A 244 -13.10 5.91 -6.60
N TRP A 245 -13.58 6.35 -5.44
CA TRP A 245 -14.32 5.53 -4.48
C TRP A 245 -15.84 5.52 -4.69
N GLU A 246 -16.34 6.27 -5.67
CA GLU A 246 -17.75 6.28 -6.07
C GLU A 246 -18.05 5.16 -7.10
N ARG A 247 -17.00 4.53 -7.63
CA ARG A 247 -17.08 3.45 -8.62
C ARG A 247 -16.81 2.10 -7.97
N SER A 248 -17.13 1.02 -8.68
CA SER A 248 -16.82 -0.34 -8.23
C SER A 248 -15.33 -0.49 -7.92
N PRO A 249 -14.95 -1.13 -6.79
CA PRO A 249 -13.55 -1.29 -6.41
C PRO A 249 -12.71 -1.92 -7.52
N ARG A 250 -11.83 -1.13 -8.11
CA ARG A 250 -10.87 -1.59 -9.12
C ARG A 250 -9.57 -0.79 -9.00
N ARG A 251 -8.47 -1.53 -9.03
CA ARG A 251 -7.13 -0.97 -9.11
C ARG A 251 -6.96 -0.07 -10.34
N ASN A 252 -6.25 1.05 -10.21
CA ASN A 252 -5.75 1.78 -11.37
C ASN A 252 -4.74 0.93 -12.15
N CYS A 253 -4.82 0.98 -13.48
CA CYS A 253 -3.88 0.32 -14.37
C CYS A 253 -2.54 1.08 -14.35
N CYS A 254 -1.45 0.30 -14.40
CA CYS A 254 -0.08 0.82 -14.46
C CYS A 254 0.54 0.51 -15.82
N ARG A 255 1.30 1.45 -16.39
CA ARG A 255 1.95 1.32 -17.68
C ARG A 255 3.37 1.86 -17.58
N VAL A 256 4.37 1.05 -17.92
CA VAL A 256 5.75 1.52 -18.05
C VAL A 256 5.87 2.30 -19.37
N VAL A 257 6.11 3.60 -19.28
CA VAL A 257 6.22 4.51 -20.43
C VAL A 257 7.65 4.49 -20.97
N SER A 258 8.63 4.58 -20.07
CA SER A 258 10.05 4.45 -20.38
C SER A 258 10.78 3.78 -19.23
N SER A 259 11.87 3.08 -19.56
CA SER A 259 12.71 2.41 -18.58
C SER A 259 14.16 2.39 -19.08
N PRO A 260 15.16 2.55 -18.19
CA PRO A 260 16.56 2.47 -18.58
C PRO A 260 16.85 1.09 -19.16
N LYS A 261 17.59 1.06 -20.28
CA LYS A 261 18.09 -0.18 -20.88
C LYS A 261 19.54 -0.36 -20.52
N ASP A 262 19.90 -1.58 -20.13
CA ASP A 262 21.28 -1.95 -19.81
C ASP A 262 22.22 -1.55 -20.97
N GLY A 263 23.33 -0.89 -20.61
CA GLY A 263 24.35 -0.39 -21.53
C GLY A 263 23.92 0.68 -22.53
N LYS A 264 22.68 1.20 -22.50
CA LYS A 264 22.17 2.09 -23.56
C LYS A 264 21.57 3.42 -23.09
N SER A 265 21.27 3.56 -21.80
CA SER A 265 20.70 4.81 -21.25
C SER A 265 21.65 5.41 -20.21
N TRP A 266 22.10 6.64 -20.45
CA TRP A 266 22.78 7.44 -19.42
C TRP A 266 21.79 7.88 -18.32
N GLU A 267 20.51 7.98 -18.68
CA GLU A 267 19.44 8.35 -17.77
C GLU A 267 18.94 7.11 -17.01
N LYS A 268 19.12 7.12 -15.69
CA LYS A 268 18.66 6.07 -14.76
C LYS A 268 17.26 6.35 -14.20
N THR A 269 16.36 6.77 -15.09
CA THR A 269 14.97 7.15 -14.76
C THR A 269 13.98 6.23 -15.44
N MET A 270 13.02 5.69 -14.68
CA MET A 270 11.83 5.02 -15.22
C MET A 270 10.64 5.96 -15.12
N THR A 271 9.83 6.04 -16.19
CA THR A 271 8.57 6.79 -16.18
C THR A 271 7.40 5.82 -16.27
N ILE A 272 6.43 6.00 -15.39
CA ILE A 272 5.25 5.16 -15.24
C ILE A 272 4.00 6.03 -15.34
N ASP A 273 3.00 5.55 -16.07
CA ASP A 273 1.66 6.13 -16.10
C ASP A 273 0.72 5.25 -15.27
N VAL A 274 0.00 5.87 -14.32
CA VAL A 274 -1.02 5.24 -13.47
C VAL A 274 -2.34 5.96 -13.68
N GLY A 275 -3.41 5.22 -13.94
CA GLY A 275 -4.75 5.81 -14.03
C GLY A 275 -5.85 4.81 -14.27
N ILE A 276 -7.02 5.31 -14.69
CA ILE A 276 -8.17 4.48 -15.04
C ILE A 276 -7.76 3.48 -16.15
N CYS A 277 -8.19 2.24 -15.98
CA CYS A 277 -7.99 1.20 -16.98
C CYS A 277 -8.81 1.49 -18.23
N ARG A 278 -8.20 1.30 -19.39
CA ARG A 278 -8.89 1.31 -20.68
C ARG A 278 -9.83 0.09 -20.76
N GLU A 279 -10.74 0.14 -21.70
CA GLU A 279 -11.62 -1.00 -21.99
C GLU A 279 -10.78 -2.25 -22.30
N GLY A 280 -11.10 -3.36 -21.63
CA GLY A 280 -10.37 -4.63 -21.79
C GLY A 280 -8.95 -4.66 -21.23
N GLU A 281 -8.45 -3.61 -20.58
CA GLU A 281 -7.06 -3.56 -20.12
C GLU A 281 -6.80 -4.41 -18.87
N PHE A 282 -5.72 -5.19 -18.93
CA PHE A 282 -5.16 -5.95 -17.82
C PHE A 282 -3.63 -5.93 -17.89
N SER A 283 -2.95 -6.14 -16.75
CA SER A 283 -1.49 -6.17 -16.69
C SER A 283 -0.97 -7.43 -17.37
N GLN A 284 -0.24 -7.27 -18.47
CA GLN A 284 0.36 -8.36 -19.24
C GLN A 284 1.88 -8.17 -19.38
N VAL A 285 2.60 -9.29 -19.49
CA VAL A 285 4.00 -9.29 -19.90
C VAL A 285 4.06 -9.48 -21.41
N ALA A 286 4.83 -8.66 -22.12
CA ALA A 286 5.04 -8.86 -23.55
C ALA A 286 5.94 -10.08 -23.76
N GLY A 287 5.42 -11.11 -24.44
CA GLY A 287 6.13 -12.36 -24.72
C GLY A 287 5.93 -13.44 -23.65
N ALA A 288 6.28 -14.70 -24.00
CA ALA A 288 6.10 -15.88 -23.16
C ALA A 288 7.12 -15.96 -22.00
N LEU A 289 7.20 -14.92 -21.18
CA LEU A 289 8.00 -14.93 -19.96
C LEU A 289 7.21 -15.66 -18.86
N ALA A 290 7.75 -16.77 -18.36
CA ALA A 290 7.17 -17.50 -17.25
C ALA A 290 7.28 -16.69 -15.95
N PHE A 291 6.22 -16.72 -15.13
CA PHE A 291 6.26 -16.22 -13.76
C PHE A 291 7.41 -16.89 -12.98
N ILE A 292 8.01 -16.16 -12.04
CA ILE A 292 8.98 -16.72 -11.10
C ILE A 292 8.27 -17.87 -10.38
N ARG A 293 8.70 -19.10 -10.66
CA ARG A 293 8.39 -20.24 -9.80
C ARG A 293 9.53 -20.32 -8.80
N ASP A 294 9.20 -20.29 -7.51
CA ASP A 294 10.14 -20.66 -6.45
C ASP A 294 10.78 -22.00 -6.87
N ARG A 295 12.09 -21.95 -7.16
CA ARG A 295 12.96 -23.12 -7.27
C ARG A 295 13.77 -23.20 -6.00
#